data_AF-A0A963VQY0-F1
#
_entry.id   AF-A0A963VQY0-F1
#
_cell.length_a   1.000
_cell.length_b   1.000
_cell.length_c   1.000
_cell.angle_alpha   90.00
_cell.angle_beta   90.00
_cell.angle_gamma   90.00
#
_symmetry.space_group_name_H-M   'P 1'
#
loop_
_entity.id
_entity.type
_entity.pdbx_description
1 polymer ?
#
loop_
_entity_poly.entity_id
_entity_poly.type
_entity_poly.pdbx_seq_one_letter_code
_entity_poly.pdbx_strand_id
1 'polypeptide(L)'
;MNRSDVRFTPHPEQMNMRSVAFGQYSTAGAKNENQDFHGALHPEGVDLAVKGVAVAVADGISTSKLGATAAETAVKSFLSDYYCTSAAWSVRTAAERVITAANSWMFAQNSNGRVLLDEERETGLVCTFSALVIKSRSAHIFHIGDARIARLDSGGVEALTEPHRISLGGGQTYLGRALGINRNVEIDYRQVAVQPGDLFILSTDGVHEHLGDRAMARIVAEAPTLDDAARQITDAAAANGSLDNLTVQLVRIESLPDGELTDLTGQEAELPPAPLLRAGEEFEGYTIIRQLHASSRSHVYLARDGDEDRPVALKVLSTELALDEGARAAMQLEEWVMRRIAHQNVLRAAPQRGARSYLFSVSEYVEGPSLLEWIHDHARPDLTQVRDIVRQIASGLLAMHRREMVHRDVRPHNVIIDGNGTAKIIDFGSVRVAGIDEIAPRESEDAAYAGTLQYSAPELYRGHPATPRSDLYSLGVIAYQMLTGKLPYGTSIPATASNSGLRRMTYVPATSINPDVPPWMDGAIARAVSLDPVGRYEELSEFTFDLAHPNQQFLDREAGPLLTRNPLRTWQIIAALLAVALLVSVATHSAFAPDQSPQTKETKQ
;
A
#
# COMPACT_ATOMS: atom_id res chain seq x y z
N MET A 1 46.09 2.50 -1.30
CA MET A 1 45.64 1.12 -1.55
C MET A 1 44.38 1.23 -2.39
N ASN A 2 44.38 0.66 -3.59
CA ASN A 2 43.50 1.02 -4.71
C ASN A 2 42.01 1.01 -4.35
N ARG A 3 41.34 2.13 -4.63
CA ARG A 3 39.88 2.28 -4.76
C ARG A 3 39.47 1.55 -6.04
N SER A 4 38.95 0.34 -5.93
CA SER A 4 38.45 -0.42 -7.08
C SER A 4 36.96 -0.12 -7.28
N ASP A 5 36.64 0.48 -8.43
CA ASP A 5 35.29 0.54 -8.99
C ASP A 5 34.72 -0.89 -9.08
N VAL A 6 33.56 -1.13 -8.48
CA VAL A 6 32.84 -2.40 -8.66
C VAL A 6 32.04 -2.30 -9.96
N ARG A 7 32.62 -2.78 -11.06
CA ARG A 7 31.92 -3.07 -12.31
C ARG A 7 31.89 -4.58 -12.52
N PHE A 8 30.72 -5.16 -12.65
CA PHE A 8 30.54 -6.50 -13.25
C PHE A 8 30.00 -6.30 -14.67
N THR A 9 30.75 -6.75 -15.68
CA THR A 9 30.32 -6.81 -17.09
C THR A 9 29.96 -8.25 -17.46
N PRO A 10 28.84 -8.51 -18.15
CA PRO A 10 28.35 -9.87 -18.42
C PRO A 10 29.01 -10.54 -19.64
N HIS A 11 28.95 -11.88 -19.64
CA HIS A 11 29.39 -12.79 -20.69
C HIS A 11 28.43 -12.74 -21.91
N PRO A 12 28.92 -12.82 -23.16
CA PRO A 12 28.06 -12.77 -24.34
C PRO A 12 27.54 -14.16 -24.67
N GLU A 13 26.30 -14.48 -24.28
CA GLU A 13 25.36 -15.42 -24.94
C GLU A 13 24.16 -15.71 -24.02
N GLN A 14 23.16 -14.82 -24.01
CA GLN A 14 21.78 -15.11 -23.58
C GLN A 14 20.85 -14.01 -24.13
N MET A 15 20.18 -14.30 -25.25
CA MET A 15 19.21 -13.40 -25.90
C MET A 15 17.90 -13.35 -25.11
N ASN A 16 17.78 -12.33 -24.24
CA ASN A 16 16.56 -11.56 -23.88
C ASN A 16 16.98 -10.42 -22.92
N MET A 17 17.85 -9.52 -23.40
CA MET A 17 18.49 -8.47 -22.58
C MET A 17 17.59 -7.23 -22.44
N ARG A 18 17.08 -7.00 -21.23
CA ARG A 18 16.30 -5.84 -20.76
C ARG A 18 17.26 -4.83 -20.12
N SER A 19 17.96 -4.05 -20.95
CA SER A 19 19.18 -3.34 -20.53
C SER A 19 18.99 -1.83 -20.29
N VAL A 20 19.62 -1.36 -19.22
CA VAL A 20 19.93 0.04 -18.96
C VAL A 20 21.43 0.22 -19.12
N ALA A 21 21.85 1.24 -19.88
CA ALA A 21 23.26 1.57 -20.05
C ALA A 21 23.66 2.71 -19.09
N PHE A 22 24.87 2.60 -18.54
CA PHE A 22 25.41 3.59 -17.60
C PHE A 22 26.67 4.24 -18.16
N GLY A 23 26.88 5.49 -17.77
CA GLY A 23 28.19 6.12 -17.80
C GLY A 23 28.37 6.96 -16.55
N GLN A 24 29.54 6.91 -15.94
CA GLN A 24 29.74 7.57 -14.66
C GLN A 24 31.19 8.02 -14.48
N TYR A 25 31.34 9.17 -13.85
CA TYR A 25 32.64 9.70 -13.52
C TYR A 25 32.55 10.60 -12.28
N SER A 26 33.57 10.49 -11.42
CA SER A 26 33.66 11.27 -10.19
C SER A 26 35.12 11.62 -9.92
N THR A 27 35.37 12.88 -9.56
CA THR A 27 36.72 13.40 -9.29
C THR A 27 36.70 14.39 -8.13
N ALA A 28 37.84 14.48 -7.43
CA ALA A 28 38.03 15.48 -6.38
C ALA A 28 38.02 16.91 -6.93
N GLY A 29 38.19 17.10 -8.24
CA GLY A 29 38.23 18.42 -8.87
C GLY A 29 39.38 19.25 -8.32
N ALA A 30 39.07 20.45 -7.83
CA ALA A 30 40.05 21.34 -7.21
C ALA A 30 40.35 21.02 -5.72
N LYS A 31 39.60 20.10 -5.11
CA LYS A 31 39.79 19.70 -3.70
C LYS A 31 40.85 18.61 -3.57
N ASN A 32 41.40 18.47 -2.36
CA ASN A 32 42.39 17.43 -2.03
C ASN A 32 41.76 16.03 -1.90
N GLU A 33 40.47 15.95 -1.59
CA GLU A 33 39.72 14.72 -1.41
C GLU A 33 38.39 14.81 -2.16
N ASN A 34 37.95 13.67 -2.68
CA ASN A 34 36.61 13.53 -3.24
C ASN A 34 35.64 13.13 -2.13
N GLN A 35 34.73 14.04 -1.78
CA GLN A 35 33.68 13.83 -0.77
C GLN A 35 32.35 13.38 -1.41
N ASP A 36 32.27 13.40 -2.74
CA ASP A 36 31.17 12.78 -3.47
C ASP A 36 31.32 11.26 -3.50
N PHE A 37 30.19 10.57 -3.51
CA PHE A 37 30.14 9.15 -3.77
C PHE A 37 28.95 8.80 -4.66
N HIS A 38 29.14 7.79 -5.51
CA HIS A 38 28.12 7.35 -6.45
C HIS A 38 28.15 5.83 -6.61
N GLY A 39 27.04 5.27 -7.09
CA GLY A 39 26.96 3.86 -7.43
C GLY A 39 25.68 3.50 -8.16
N ALA A 40 25.74 2.38 -8.88
CA ALA A 40 24.61 1.78 -9.57
C ALA A 40 24.60 0.28 -9.32
N LEU A 41 23.40 -0.31 -9.22
CA LEU A 41 23.21 -1.75 -9.17
C LEU A 41 22.20 -2.17 -10.26
N HIS A 42 22.62 -3.12 -11.09
CA HIS A 42 21.78 -3.76 -12.10
C HIS A 42 21.68 -5.25 -11.78
N PRO A 43 20.62 -5.72 -11.11
CA PRO A 43 20.45 -7.14 -10.82
C PRO A 43 20.08 -7.92 -12.09
N GLU A 44 20.06 -9.25 -11.97
CA GLU A 44 19.58 -10.17 -13.00
C GLU A 44 18.36 -10.96 -12.50
N GLY A 45 17.60 -11.57 -13.41
CA GLY A 45 16.49 -12.46 -13.07
C GLY A 45 15.33 -11.76 -12.33
N VAL A 46 14.80 -12.42 -11.29
CA VAL A 46 13.59 -11.99 -10.56
C VAL A 46 13.81 -10.65 -9.85
N ASP A 47 15.01 -10.38 -9.35
CA ASP A 47 15.30 -9.12 -8.66
C ASP A 47 15.23 -7.93 -9.62
N LEU A 48 15.61 -8.10 -10.89
CA LEU A 48 15.42 -7.07 -11.92
C LEU A 48 13.94 -6.79 -12.18
N ALA A 49 13.10 -7.82 -12.24
CA ALA A 49 11.66 -7.64 -12.44
C ALA A 49 10.98 -6.94 -11.25
N VAL A 50 11.33 -7.35 -10.02
CA VAL A 50 10.66 -6.91 -8.79
C VAL A 50 11.21 -5.58 -8.25
N LYS A 51 12.52 -5.36 -8.36
CA LYS A 51 13.24 -4.21 -7.77
C LYS A 51 13.77 -3.23 -8.80
N GLY A 52 13.99 -3.69 -10.03
CA GLY A 52 14.54 -2.85 -11.08
C GLY A 52 16.00 -2.46 -10.84
N VAL A 53 16.41 -1.42 -11.54
CA VAL A 53 17.77 -0.87 -11.53
C VAL A 53 17.83 0.34 -10.61
N ALA A 54 18.79 0.38 -9.69
CA ALA A 54 18.96 1.48 -8.75
C ALA A 54 20.29 2.21 -8.99
N VAL A 55 20.23 3.55 -9.01
CA VAL A 55 21.36 4.46 -9.18
C VAL A 55 21.29 5.51 -8.08
N ALA A 56 22.40 5.81 -7.42
CA ALA A 56 22.43 6.77 -6.32
C ALA A 56 23.70 7.62 -6.35
N VAL A 57 23.56 8.87 -5.93
CA VAL A 57 24.65 9.84 -5.72
C VAL A 57 24.45 10.55 -4.39
N ALA A 58 25.55 10.82 -3.70
CA ALA A 58 25.57 11.58 -2.47
C ALA A 58 26.80 12.50 -2.48
N ASP A 59 26.63 13.69 -1.90
CA ASP A 59 27.70 14.66 -1.68
C ASP A 59 27.80 14.95 -0.18
N GLY A 60 28.98 14.71 0.38
CA GLY A 60 29.27 14.97 1.79
C GLY A 60 29.55 16.44 2.06
N ILE A 61 28.97 16.99 3.14
CA ILE A 61 29.15 18.42 3.42
C ILE A 61 30.64 18.77 3.61
N SER A 62 31.10 19.77 2.86
CA SER A 62 32.50 20.22 2.81
C SER A 62 33.11 20.60 4.16
N THR A 63 32.30 21.08 5.11
CA THR A 63 32.77 21.45 6.45
C THR A 63 33.11 20.23 7.32
N SER A 64 32.58 19.05 6.99
CA SER A 64 32.77 17.83 7.77
C SER A 64 33.94 16.98 7.27
N LYS A 65 34.81 16.60 8.22
CA LYS A 65 35.88 15.60 7.99
C LYS A 65 35.34 14.20 7.67
N LEU A 66 34.06 13.95 7.97
CA LEU A 66 33.39 12.67 7.71
C LEU A 66 32.48 12.73 6.48
N GLY A 67 32.50 13.82 5.70
CA GLY A 67 31.64 13.99 4.53
C GLY A 67 31.77 12.85 3.51
N ALA A 68 32.99 12.46 3.15
CA ALA A 68 33.23 11.34 2.23
C ALA A 68 32.65 10.02 2.76
N THR A 69 32.86 9.75 4.07
CA THR A 69 32.31 8.55 4.73
C THR A 69 30.79 8.59 4.79
N ALA A 70 30.19 9.76 4.98
CA ALA A 70 28.73 9.94 4.99
C ALA A 70 28.12 9.60 3.62
N ALA A 71 28.66 10.18 2.55
CA ALA A 71 28.22 9.94 1.19
C ALA A 71 28.37 8.45 0.79
N GLU A 72 29.53 7.86 1.07
CA GLU A 72 29.79 6.44 0.83
C GLU A 72 28.82 5.54 1.59
N THR A 73 28.57 5.84 2.87
CA THR A 73 27.66 5.05 3.71
C THR A 73 26.23 5.15 3.19
N ALA A 74 25.75 6.34 2.83
CA ALA A 74 24.40 6.54 2.33
C ALA A 74 24.15 5.74 1.04
N VAL A 75 25.05 5.85 0.05
CA VAL A 75 24.93 5.16 -1.24
C VAL A 75 25.05 3.65 -1.08
N LYS A 76 26.05 3.16 -0.34
CA LYS A 76 26.22 1.70 -0.14
C LYS A 76 25.08 1.09 0.63
N SER A 77 24.61 1.74 1.70
CA SER A 77 23.46 1.25 2.48
C SER A 77 22.21 1.21 1.60
N PHE A 78 21.97 2.25 0.79
CA PHE A 78 20.84 2.25 -0.14
C PHE A 78 20.91 1.10 -1.14
N LEU A 79 22.02 0.96 -1.87
CA LEU A 79 22.16 -0.04 -2.93
C LEU A 79 22.23 -1.48 -2.40
N SER A 80 22.57 -1.70 -1.14
CA SER A 80 22.58 -3.05 -0.54
C SER A 80 21.25 -3.40 0.13
N ASP A 81 20.70 -2.49 0.94
CA ASP A 81 19.48 -2.77 1.71
C ASP A 81 18.22 -2.70 0.84
N TYR A 82 18.19 -1.89 -0.22
CA TYR A 82 17.04 -1.77 -1.13
C TYR A 82 16.65 -3.13 -1.73
N TYR A 83 17.61 -3.91 -2.19
CA TYR A 83 17.36 -5.23 -2.78
C TYR A 83 17.02 -6.30 -1.75
N CYS A 84 17.37 -6.08 -0.48
CA CYS A 84 16.96 -6.94 0.64
C CYS A 84 15.52 -6.67 1.13
N THR A 85 14.87 -5.60 0.68
CA THR A 85 13.50 -5.28 1.08
C THR A 85 12.46 -6.23 0.48
N SER A 86 11.28 -6.31 1.11
CA SER A 86 10.17 -7.16 0.65
C SER A 86 9.85 -6.97 -0.84
N ALA A 87 9.78 -8.05 -1.60
CA ALA A 87 9.35 -8.06 -3.01
C ALA A 87 7.93 -7.51 -3.23
N ALA A 88 7.12 -7.46 -2.17
CA ALA A 88 5.75 -6.95 -2.23
C ALA A 88 5.65 -5.43 -2.11
N TRP A 89 6.68 -4.79 -1.58
CA TRP A 89 6.70 -3.33 -1.43
C TRP A 89 6.89 -2.65 -2.77
N SER A 90 6.18 -1.53 -2.91
CA SER A 90 6.44 -0.53 -3.95
C SER A 90 7.88 -0.03 -3.87
N VAL A 91 8.39 0.48 -5.00
CA VAL A 91 9.71 1.12 -5.05
C VAL A 91 9.79 2.25 -4.03
N ARG A 92 8.70 3.04 -3.93
CA ARG A 92 8.59 4.15 -2.98
C ARG A 92 8.79 3.68 -1.55
N THR A 93 8.01 2.72 -1.09
CA THR A 93 8.08 2.23 0.30
C THR A 93 9.42 1.58 0.59
N ALA A 94 9.95 0.77 -0.33
CA ALA A 94 11.27 0.16 -0.17
C ALA A 94 12.38 1.20 0.00
N ALA A 95 12.45 2.18 -0.91
CA ALA A 95 13.46 3.23 -0.88
C ALA A 95 13.31 4.15 0.34
N GLU A 96 12.10 4.66 0.64
CA GLU A 96 11.88 5.53 1.79
C GLU A 96 12.26 4.86 3.12
N ARG A 97 11.97 3.55 3.28
CA ARG A 97 12.34 2.78 4.47
C ARG A 97 13.85 2.66 4.63
N VAL A 98 14.55 2.36 3.54
CA VAL A 98 16.01 2.22 3.54
C VAL A 98 16.69 3.57 3.80
N ILE A 99 16.25 4.64 3.12
CA ILE A 99 16.77 5.99 3.33
C ILE A 99 16.53 6.46 4.77
N THR A 100 15.34 6.21 5.32
CA THR A 100 15.02 6.53 6.72
C THR A 100 15.87 5.74 7.71
N ALA A 101 16.16 4.47 7.42
CA ALA A 101 17.02 3.64 8.26
C ALA A 101 18.48 4.14 8.24
N ALA A 102 19.01 4.44 7.05
CA ALA A 102 20.33 5.04 6.88
C ALA A 102 20.44 6.39 7.61
N ASN A 103 19.43 7.26 7.45
CA ASN A 103 19.36 8.53 8.18
C ASN A 103 19.39 8.32 9.70
N SER A 104 18.59 7.39 10.21
CA SER A 104 18.49 7.12 11.64
C SER A 104 19.82 6.63 12.21
N TRP A 105 20.54 5.79 11.47
CA TRP A 105 21.86 5.31 11.85
C TRP A 105 22.90 6.44 11.85
N MET A 106 22.96 7.25 10.78
CA MET A 106 23.88 8.40 10.68
C MET A 106 23.60 9.42 11.77
N PHE A 107 22.33 9.75 12.02
CA PHE A 107 21.93 10.67 13.08
C PHE A 107 22.32 10.14 14.47
N ALA A 108 22.10 8.85 14.75
CA ALA A 108 22.51 8.24 16.02
C ALA A 108 24.02 8.31 16.23
N GLN A 109 24.80 8.07 15.18
CA GLN A 109 26.27 8.14 15.22
C GLN A 109 26.79 9.56 15.44
N ASN A 110 26.13 10.57 14.87
CA ASN A 110 26.52 11.96 15.05
C ASN A 110 26.26 12.46 16.47
N SER A 111 25.21 11.96 17.11
CA SER A 111 24.62 12.63 18.25
C SER A 111 24.62 11.85 19.56
N ASN A 112 25.06 10.59 19.58
CA ASN A 112 24.72 9.67 20.69
C ASN A 112 23.20 9.71 21.04
N GLY A 113 22.33 10.07 20.08
CA GLY A 113 20.88 10.19 20.25
C GLY A 113 20.31 11.58 20.60
N ARG A 114 21.06 12.69 20.50
CA ARG A 114 20.56 14.08 20.73
C ARG A 114 20.39 14.89 19.43
N VAL A 115 19.75 16.06 19.46
CA VAL A 115 19.73 16.96 18.30
C VAL A 115 21.05 17.74 18.26
N LEU A 116 21.70 17.79 17.09
CA LEU A 116 23.00 18.43 16.90
C LEU A 116 22.91 19.96 16.98
N LEU A 117 23.85 20.59 17.69
CA LEU A 117 24.15 22.02 17.60
C LEU A 117 24.83 22.33 16.25
N ASP A 118 24.82 23.60 15.82
CA ASP A 118 25.37 23.98 14.51
C ASP A 118 26.85 23.60 14.34
N GLU A 119 27.67 23.71 15.38
CA GLU A 119 29.08 23.28 15.39
C GLU A 119 29.24 21.74 15.26
N GLU A 120 28.28 20.96 15.75
CA GLU A 120 28.29 19.49 15.67
C GLU A 120 27.80 19.00 14.30
N ARG A 121 26.93 19.75 13.63
CA ARG A 121 26.52 19.51 12.22
C ARG A 121 27.71 19.60 11.27
N GLU A 122 28.67 20.47 11.57
CA GLU A 122 29.90 20.64 10.80
C GLU A 122 30.91 19.51 11.00
N THR A 123 30.67 18.53 11.89
CA THR A 123 31.62 17.44 12.16
C THR A 123 31.05 16.03 12.03
N GLY A 124 29.74 15.90 11.83
CA GLY A 124 29.03 14.62 11.70
C GLY A 124 29.05 13.98 10.32
N LEU A 125 28.57 12.75 10.24
CA LEU A 125 28.15 12.06 9.03
C LEU A 125 26.93 12.76 8.44
N VAL A 126 27.15 13.74 7.58
CA VAL A 126 26.10 14.51 6.92
C VAL A 126 26.37 14.59 5.43
N CYS A 127 25.36 14.26 4.62
CA CYS A 127 25.46 14.32 3.16
C CYS A 127 24.10 14.61 2.52
N THR A 128 24.14 15.12 1.29
CA THR A 128 23.00 15.08 0.36
C THR A 128 22.79 13.65 -0.12
N PHE A 129 21.63 13.36 -0.67
CA PHE A 129 21.34 12.05 -1.24
C PHE A 129 20.30 12.16 -2.34
N SER A 130 20.61 11.61 -3.51
CA SER A 130 19.66 11.49 -4.61
C SER A 130 19.74 10.11 -5.22
N ALA A 131 18.60 9.49 -5.46
CA ALA A 131 18.50 8.18 -6.08
C ALA A 131 17.47 8.15 -7.20
N LEU A 132 17.77 7.36 -8.22
CA LEU A 132 16.92 7.02 -9.35
C LEU A 132 16.75 5.50 -9.36
N VAL A 133 15.50 5.03 -9.28
CA VAL A 133 15.16 3.62 -9.46
C VAL A 133 14.31 3.47 -10.71
N ILE A 134 14.78 2.69 -11.68
CA ILE A 134 14.07 2.36 -12.90
C ILE A 134 13.45 0.98 -12.72
N LYS A 135 12.13 0.91 -12.70
CA LYS A 135 11.38 -0.35 -12.59
C LYS A 135 10.22 -0.35 -13.57
N SER A 136 10.08 -1.46 -14.29
CA SER A 136 9.08 -1.60 -15.35
C SER A 136 9.15 -0.40 -16.30
N ARG A 137 8.10 0.41 -16.38
CA ARG A 137 8.00 1.59 -17.26
C ARG A 137 8.02 2.91 -16.49
N SER A 138 8.51 2.91 -15.26
CA SER A 138 8.62 4.09 -14.41
C SER A 138 10.05 4.34 -13.92
N ALA A 139 10.40 5.61 -13.81
CA ALA A 139 11.53 6.10 -13.05
C ALA A 139 11.02 6.74 -11.75
N HIS A 140 11.54 6.26 -10.62
CA HIS A 140 11.25 6.73 -9.28
C HIS A 140 12.45 7.52 -8.77
N ILE A 141 12.22 8.79 -8.47
CA ILE A 141 13.23 9.74 -8.03
C ILE A 141 13.04 10.02 -6.55
N PHE A 142 14.12 9.91 -5.79
CA PHE A 142 14.20 10.25 -4.37
C PHE A 142 15.28 11.31 -4.17
N HIS A 143 14.96 12.40 -3.49
CA HIS A 143 15.87 13.54 -3.40
C HIS A 143 15.88 14.19 -2.02
N ILE A 144 17.08 14.44 -1.52
CA ILE A 144 17.38 15.16 -0.28
C ILE A 144 18.64 16.01 -0.53
N GLY A 145 18.53 17.33 -0.43
CA GLY A 145 19.66 18.24 -0.59
C GLY A 145 19.60 19.00 -1.91
N ASP A 146 20.69 19.07 -2.64
CA ASP A 146 20.82 19.97 -3.80
C ASP A 146 21.49 19.34 -5.04
N ALA A 147 21.80 18.04 -4.99
CA ALA A 147 22.12 17.30 -6.21
C ALA A 147 20.97 17.34 -7.23
N ARG A 148 21.30 17.25 -8.52
CA ARG A 148 20.31 17.37 -9.59
C ARG A 148 20.07 16.04 -10.28
N ILE A 149 18.80 15.65 -10.42
CA ILE A 149 18.38 14.61 -11.34
C ILE A 149 17.55 15.27 -12.45
N ALA A 150 17.92 15.01 -13.71
CA ALA A 150 17.23 15.56 -14.86
C ALA A 150 17.08 14.53 -15.98
N ARG A 151 16.05 14.69 -16.81
CA ARG A 151 15.89 13.95 -18.06
C ARG A 151 16.37 14.81 -19.23
N LEU A 152 17.24 14.24 -20.04
CA LEU A 152 17.80 14.86 -21.25
C LEU A 152 17.01 14.36 -22.47
N ASP A 153 16.54 15.30 -23.29
CA ASP A 153 15.96 15.03 -24.61
C ASP A 153 16.64 15.92 -25.67
N SER A 154 16.48 15.54 -26.94
CA SER A 154 16.86 16.30 -28.13
C SER A 154 16.41 17.77 -28.11
N GLY A 155 15.32 18.10 -27.41
CA GLY A 155 14.76 19.45 -27.31
C GLY A 155 15.14 20.24 -26.04
N GLY A 156 15.76 19.64 -25.02
CA GLY A 156 16.06 20.33 -23.77
C GLY A 156 16.28 19.41 -22.55
N VAL A 157 16.35 20.03 -21.37
CA VAL A 157 16.59 19.35 -20.09
C VAL A 157 15.40 19.58 -19.16
N GLU A 158 14.77 18.50 -18.72
CA GLU A 158 13.70 18.53 -17.72
C GLU A 158 14.31 18.24 -16.34
N ALA A 159 14.37 19.26 -15.47
CA ALA A 159 14.76 19.05 -14.07
C ALA A 159 13.67 18.25 -13.33
N LEU A 160 14.07 17.16 -12.67
CA LEU A 160 13.18 16.29 -11.92
C LEU A 160 13.28 16.50 -10.41
N THR A 161 14.32 17.20 -9.95
CA THR A 161 14.53 17.60 -8.55
C THR A 161 14.59 19.11 -8.41
N GLU A 162 14.23 19.61 -7.21
CA GLU A 162 14.34 21.01 -6.82
C GLU A 162 15.36 21.12 -5.66
N PRO A 163 16.34 22.04 -5.72
CA PRO A 163 17.38 22.12 -4.72
C PRO A 163 16.86 22.68 -3.38
N HIS A 164 17.19 22.01 -2.28
CA HIS A 164 16.82 22.40 -0.92
C HIS A 164 17.83 23.37 -0.30
N ARG A 165 17.95 24.59 -0.85
CA ARG A 165 18.84 25.66 -0.32
C ARG A 165 18.05 26.79 0.34
N ILE A 166 18.50 27.26 1.50
CA ILE A 166 17.95 28.43 2.19
C ILE A 166 18.94 29.59 2.03
N SER A 167 18.49 30.70 1.42
CA SER A 167 19.29 31.92 1.31
C SER A 167 19.13 32.74 2.59
N LEU A 168 20.18 32.79 3.40
CA LEU A 168 20.30 33.71 4.52
C LEU A 168 20.98 34.95 3.94
N GLY A 169 20.26 36.08 3.85
CA GLY A 169 20.73 37.30 3.18
C GLY A 169 22.20 37.65 3.50
N GLY A 170 22.93 38.14 2.49
CA GLY A 170 24.40 38.34 2.55
C GLY A 170 25.21 37.38 1.69
N GLY A 171 24.56 36.54 0.87
CA GLY A 171 25.22 35.63 -0.08
C GLY A 171 25.57 34.26 0.49
N GLN A 172 25.06 33.90 1.69
CA GLN A 172 25.25 32.59 2.28
C GLN A 172 24.01 31.70 2.01
N THR A 173 24.24 30.57 1.34
CA THR A 173 23.25 29.50 1.14
C THR A 173 23.52 28.35 2.09
N TYR A 174 22.51 27.95 2.86
CA TYR A 174 22.58 26.78 3.75
C TYR A 174 21.77 25.61 3.19
N LEU A 175 22.24 24.39 3.43
CA LEU A 175 21.53 23.18 3.01
C LEU A 175 20.32 22.94 3.92
N GLY A 176 19.11 23.12 3.36
CA GLY A 176 17.85 23.03 4.09
C GLY A 176 17.47 21.61 4.50
N ARG A 177 17.93 20.59 3.77
CA ARG A 177 17.68 19.17 4.04
C ARG A 177 18.90 18.32 3.71
N ALA A 178 19.30 17.44 4.62
CA ALA A 178 20.38 16.48 4.42
C ALA A 178 20.19 15.25 5.31
N LEU A 179 20.82 14.13 4.95
CA LEU A 179 20.88 12.94 5.79
C LEU A 179 21.78 13.18 7.00
N GLY A 180 21.40 12.64 8.15
CA GLY A 180 22.19 12.67 9.39
C GLY A 180 22.05 13.96 10.22
N ILE A 181 21.31 14.98 9.75
CA ILE A 181 21.07 16.23 10.49
C ILE A 181 19.98 16.05 11.55
N ASN A 182 18.84 15.47 11.15
CA ASN A 182 17.65 15.31 11.99
C ASN A 182 17.27 13.84 12.10
N ARG A 183 16.58 13.48 13.18
CA ARG A 183 16.06 12.10 13.39
C ARG A 183 15.14 11.66 12.27
N ASN A 184 14.26 12.56 11.82
CA ASN A 184 13.37 12.34 10.70
C ASN A 184 13.91 13.12 9.50
N VAL A 185 13.86 12.49 8.33
CA VAL A 185 14.21 13.12 7.06
C VAL A 185 12.96 13.20 6.19
N GLU A 186 12.76 14.34 5.56
CA GLU A 186 11.73 14.52 4.55
C GLU A 186 12.35 14.21 3.19
N ILE A 187 11.74 13.28 2.46
CA ILE A 187 12.26 12.75 1.20
C ILE A 187 11.34 13.24 0.09
N ASP A 188 11.88 14.00 -0.86
CA ASP A 188 11.10 14.36 -2.04
C ASP A 188 11.01 13.14 -2.96
N TYR A 189 9.79 12.78 -3.33
CA TYR A 189 9.50 11.67 -4.22
C TYR A 189 8.79 12.14 -5.49
N ARG A 190 9.29 11.72 -6.64
CA ARG A 190 8.65 11.94 -7.94
C ARG A 190 8.68 10.66 -8.76
N GLN A 191 7.57 10.35 -9.43
CA GLN A 191 7.47 9.25 -10.39
C GLN A 191 7.23 9.80 -11.78
N VAL A 192 7.99 9.33 -12.76
CA VAL A 192 7.83 9.69 -14.18
C VAL A 192 7.80 8.44 -15.05
N ALA A 193 7.01 8.46 -16.11
CA ALA A 193 7.02 7.39 -17.10
C ALA A 193 8.31 7.44 -17.93
N VAL A 194 8.83 6.26 -18.29
CA VAL A 194 10.04 6.12 -19.12
C VAL A 194 9.74 5.48 -20.47
N GLN A 195 10.56 5.83 -21.47
CA GLN A 195 10.53 5.26 -22.81
C GLN A 195 11.95 4.80 -23.24
N PRO A 196 12.06 3.80 -24.13
CA PRO A 196 13.34 3.47 -24.73
C PRO A 196 13.95 4.70 -25.41
N GLY A 197 15.23 4.95 -25.15
CA GLY A 197 15.95 6.15 -25.58
C GLY A 197 16.01 7.27 -24.54
N ASP A 198 15.16 7.26 -23.51
CA ASP A 198 15.22 8.25 -22.43
C ASP A 198 16.61 8.21 -21.77
N LEU A 199 17.15 9.39 -21.48
CA LEU A 199 18.44 9.56 -20.81
C LEU A 199 18.28 10.41 -19.56
N PHE A 200 18.72 9.88 -18.43
CA PHE A 200 18.77 10.59 -17.17
C PHE A 200 20.21 10.99 -16.85
N ILE A 201 20.36 12.18 -16.26
CA ILE A 201 21.61 12.66 -15.69
C ILE A 201 21.41 12.95 -14.20
N LEU A 202 22.30 12.39 -13.38
CA LEU A 202 22.45 12.72 -11.97
C LEU A 202 23.78 13.48 -11.81
N SER A 203 23.77 14.65 -11.19
CA SER A 203 24.99 15.46 -11.01
C SER A 203 25.03 16.22 -9.69
N THR A 204 26.23 16.40 -9.15
CA THR A 204 26.49 17.28 -8.00
C THR A 204 26.59 18.74 -8.42
N ASP A 205 26.45 19.67 -7.47
CA ASP A 205 26.43 21.12 -7.69
C ASP A 205 27.70 21.66 -8.33
N GLY A 206 28.85 21.05 -8.00
CA GLY A 206 30.12 21.29 -8.67
C GLY A 206 30.03 21.20 -10.20
N VAL A 207 29.14 20.37 -10.74
CA VAL A 207 28.91 20.22 -12.18
C VAL A 207 27.81 21.14 -12.68
N HIS A 208 26.59 21.00 -12.16
CA HIS A 208 25.41 21.63 -12.78
C HIS A 208 25.29 23.13 -12.52
N GLU A 209 26.02 23.68 -11.55
CA GLU A 209 26.12 25.15 -11.39
C GLU A 209 27.12 25.79 -12.35
N HIS A 210 28.08 25.00 -12.87
CA HIS A 210 29.20 25.49 -13.71
C HIS A 210 29.07 25.11 -15.18
N LEU A 211 28.15 24.21 -15.52
CA LEU A 211 27.88 23.80 -16.89
C LEU A 211 26.38 23.83 -17.19
N GLY A 212 26.00 24.61 -18.21
CA GLY A 212 24.60 24.75 -18.59
C GLY A 212 24.03 23.52 -19.32
N ASP A 213 22.73 23.33 -19.16
CA ASP A 213 21.92 22.23 -19.71
C ASP A 213 22.17 21.90 -21.18
N ARG A 214 22.24 22.92 -22.04
CA ARG A 214 22.51 22.74 -23.48
C ARG A 214 23.90 22.18 -23.76
N ALA A 215 24.90 22.56 -22.96
CA ALA A 215 26.26 22.07 -23.12
C ALA A 215 26.36 20.61 -22.68
N MET A 216 25.73 20.25 -21.56
CA MET A 216 25.63 18.85 -21.12
C MET A 216 24.97 17.96 -22.17
N ALA A 217 23.80 18.36 -22.68
CA ALA A 217 23.08 17.59 -23.71
C ALA A 217 23.92 17.39 -24.99
N ARG A 218 24.66 18.43 -25.40
CA ARG A 218 25.56 18.36 -26.57
C ARG A 218 26.71 17.37 -26.35
N ILE A 219 27.39 17.43 -25.20
CA ILE A 219 28.50 16.52 -24.88
C ILE A 219 28.04 15.06 -24.92
N VAL A 220 26.88 14.77 -24.31
CA VAL A 220 26.31 13.41 -24.35
C VAL A 220 26.04 12.95 -25.78
N ALA A 221 25.50 13.83 -26.63
CA ALA A 221 25.17 13.47 -28.02
C ALA A 221 26.41 13.21 -28.89
N GLU A 222 27.53 13.90 -28.63
CA GLU A 222 28.76 13.82 -29.42
C GLU A 222 29.75 12.76 -28.91
N ALA A 223 29.66 12.38 -27.63
CA ALA A 223 30.60 11.46 -27.01
C ALA A 223 30.46 10.00 -27.51
N PRO A 224 31.57 9.26 -27.66
CA PRO A 224 31.54 7.87 -28.12
C PRO A 224 30.84 6.91 -27.14
N THR A 225 31.02 7.14 -25.83
CA THR A 225 30.44 6.33 -24.77
C THR A 225 29.85 7.23 -23.68
N LEU A 226 28.95 6.68 -22.85
CA LEU A 226 28.40 7.42 -21.72
C LEU A 226 29.48 7.73 -20.66
N ASP A 227 30.48 6.87 -20.48
CA ASP A 227 31.61 7.16 -19.58
C ASP A 227 32.46 8.33 -20.09
N ASP A 228 32.74 8.36 -21.40
CA ASP A 228 33.44 9.49 -22.03
C ASP A 228 32.62 10.78 -21.91
N ALA A 229 31.30 10.70 -22.08
CA ALA A 229 30.41 11.84 -21.88
C ALA A 229 30.47 12.36 -20.44
N ALA A 230 30.39 11.47 -19.44
CA ALA A 230 30.47 11.84 -18.03
C ALA A 230 31.80 12.54 -17.70
N ARG A 231 32.93 12.01 -18.21
CA ARG A 231 34.25 12.63 -18.06
C ARG A 231 34.34 14.00 -18.74
N GLN A 232 33.87 14.11 -19.98
CA GLN A 232 33.89 15.39 -20.71
C GLN A 232 33.00 16.45 -20.04
N ILE A 233 31.87 16.06 -19.46
CA ILE A 233 31.02 16.97 -18.67
C ILE A 233 31.79 17.50 -17.45
N THR A 234 32.45 16.63 -16.69
CA THR A 234 33.23 17.07 -15.52
C THR A 234 34.43 17.92 -15.92
N ASP A 235 35.13 17.58 -17.00
CA ASP A 235 36.28 18.36 -17.49
C ASP A 235 35.84 19.76 -17.96
N ALA A 236 34.67 19.87 -18.62
CA ALA A 236 34.09 21.14 -19.01
C ALA A 236 33.65 21.98 -17.80
N ALA A 237 33.05 21.37 -16.78
CA ALA A 237 32.69 22.07 -15.54
C ALA A 237 33.93 22.59 -14.79
N ALA A 238 35.00 21.79 -14.71
CA ALA A 238 36.29 22.21 -14.16
C ALA A 238 36.91 23.37 -14.97
N ALA A 239 36.87 23.29 -16.29
CA ALA A 239 37.36 24.36 -17.18
C ALA A 239 36.56 25.67 -17.04
N ASN A 240 35.27 25.57 -16.68
CA ASN A 240 34.42 26.72 -16.36
C ASN A 240 34.62 27.27 -14.94
N GLY A 241 35.61 26.77 -14.21
CA GLY A 241 36.03 27.32 -12.92
C GLY A 241 35.39 26.68 -11.69
N SER A 242 34.82 25.48 -11.81
CA SER A 242 34.32 24.76 -10.63
C SER A 242 35.45 24.46 -9.64
N LEU A 243 35.21 24.78 -8.37
CA LEU A 243 36.15 24.54 -7.27
C LEU A 243 35.73 23.37 -6.37
N ASP A 244 34.65 22.67 -6.71
CA ASP A 244 34.08 21.59 -5.90
C ASP A 244 34.47 20.19 -6.41
N ASN A 245 33.99 19.16 -5.72
CA ASN A 245 33.95 17.80 -6.22
C ASN A 245 32.97 17.72 -7.40
N LEU A 246 33.29 16.85 -8.36
CA LEU A 246 32.58 16.78 -9.62
C LEU A 246 32.15 15.34 -9.86
N THR A 247 30.84 15.10 -9.81
CA THR A 247 30.28 13.77 -10.03
C THR A 247 29.12 13.82 -11.00
N VAL A 248 29.14 12.89 -11.97
CA VAL A 248 28.09 12.72 -12.97
C VAL A 248 27.79 11.24 -13.15
N GLN A 249 26.51 10.88 -13.19
CA GLN A 249 26.02 9.60 -13.67
C GLN A 249 25.00 9.82 -14.80
N LEU A 250 25.14 9.07 -15.87
CA LEU A 250 24.26 9.02 -17.03
C LEU A 250 23.61 7.66 -17.09
N VAL A 251 22.30 7.63 -17.28
CA VAL A 251 21.50 6.40 -17.29
C VAL A 251 20.60 6.42 -18.52
N ARG A 252 20.89 5.57 -19.50
CA ARG A 252 20.13 5.47 -20.75
C ARG A 252 19.24 4.24 -20.74
N ILE A 253 17.96 4.43 -21.01
CA ILE A 253 17.01 3.33 -21.19
C ILE A 253 17.22 2.75 -22.59
N GLU A 254 17.74 1.53 -22.71
CA GLU A 254 17.91 0.91 -24.03
C GLU A 254 16.66 0.12 -24.43
N SER A 255 16.09 -0.61 -23.46
CA SER A 255 14.85 -1.37 -23.63
C SER A 255 14.06 -1.39 -22.32
N LEU A 256 12.76 -1.67 -22.42
CA LEU A 256 11.84 -1.80 -21.29
C LEU A 256 11.12 -3.15 -21.36
N PRO A 257 10.71 -3.73 -20.21
CA PRO A 257 9.87 -4.92 -20.22
C PRO A 257 8.46 -4.61 -20.75
N ASP A 258 7.76 -5.68 -21.17
CA ASP A 258 6.40 -5.62 -21.72
C ASP A 258 5.35 -5.30 -20.64
N GLY A 259 5.69 -5.46 -19.35
CA GLY A 259 4.84 -5.06 -18.22
C GLY A 259 3.80 -6.11 -17.83
N GLU A 260 4.16 -7.39 -17.91
CA GLU A 260 3.27 -8.52 -17.63
C GLU A 260 3.67 -9.28 -16.35
N LEU A 261 2.71 -9.97 -15.74
CA LEU A 261 2.97 -10.86 -14.59
C LEU A 261 3.90 -12.03 -14.92
N THR A 262 4.04 -12.37 -16.19
CA THR A 262 4.96 -13.39 -16.71
C THR A 262 6.42 -13.06 -16.36
N ASP A 263 6.75 -11.77 -16.19
CA ASP A 263 8.06 -11.30 -15.74
C ASP A 263 8.39 -11.69 -14.30
N LEU A 264 7.38 -11.95 -13.47
CA LEU A 264 7.55 -12.31 -12.05
C LEU A 264 7.67 -13.81 -11.82
N THR A 265 7.06 -14.62 -12.69
CA THR A 265 6.95 -16.08 -12.55
C THR A 265 7.92 -16.83 -13.46
N GLY A 266 8.55 -16.14 -14.43
CA GLY A 266 9.57 -16.70 -15.30
C GLY A 266 9.02 -17.88 -16.10
N GLN A 267 9.75 -19.00 -16.15
CA GLN A 267 9.32 -20.21 -16.89
C GLN A 267 8.01 -20.81 -16.38
N GLU A 268 7.58 -20.54 -15.15
CA GLU A 268 6.29 -21.02 -14.63
C GLU A 268 5.09 -20.33 -15.30
N ALA A 269 5.30 -19.18 -15.96
CA ALA A 269 4.28 -18.48 -16.73
C ALA A 269 3.74 -19.32 -17.90
N GLU A 270 4.60 -20.15 -18.49
CA GLU A 270 4.32 -20.92 -19.70
C GLU A 270 3.74 -22.31 -19.40
N LEU A 271 3.64 -22.72 -18.13
CA LEU A 271 3.16 -24.05 -17.78
C LEU A 271 1.71 -24.25 -18.25
N PRO A 272 1.37 -25.42 -18.84
CA PRO A 272 0.00 -25.72 -19.20
C PRO A 272 -0.88 -25.84 -17.94
N PRO A 273 -2.19 -25.56 -18.05
CA PRO A 273 -3.11 -25.75 -16.93
C PRO A 273 -3.17 -27.24 -16.55
N ALA A 274 -3.26 -27.52 -15.25
CA ALA A 274 -3.43 -28.88 -14.76
C ALA A 274 -4.76 -29.50 -15.22
N PRO A 275 -4.81 -30.82 -15.49
CA PRO A 275 -6.04 -31.52 -15.80
C PRO A 275 -6.96 -31.65 -14.57
N LEU A 276 -8.22 -32.05 -14.80
CA LEU A 276 -9.12 -32.44 -13.70
C LEU A 276 -8.65 -33.76 -13.09
N LEU A 277 -8.51 -33.77 -11.77
CA LEU A 277 -7.94 -34.87 -11.02
C LEU A 277 -9.01 -35.76 -10.38
N ARG A 278 -8.70 -37.05 -10.22
CA ARG A 278 -9.58 -38.05 -9.60
C ARG A 278 -9.01 -38.59 -8.30
N ALA A 279 -9.88 -39.05 -7.40
CA ALA A 279 -9.45 -39.74 -6.18
C ALA A 279 -8.63 -40.99 -6.52
N GLY A 280 -7.50 -41.17 -5.84
CA GLY A 280 -6.52 -42.24 -6.06
C GLY A 280 -5.48 -41.96 -7.15
N GLU A 281 -5.58 -40.84 -7.87
CA GLU A 281 -4.61 -40.44 -8.90
C GLU A 281 -3.32 -39.88 -8.28
N GLU A 282 -2.18 -40.18 -8.90
CA GLU A 282 -0.89 -39.57 -8.58
C GLU A 282 -0.64 -38.38 -9.53
N PHE A 283 -0.42 -37.20 -8.97
CA PHE A 283 -0.22 -35.96 -9.73
C PHE A 283 0.92 -35.14 -9.13
N GLU A 284 1.99 -34.91 -9.90
CA GLU A 284 3.13 -34.04 -9.49
C GLU A 284 3.74 -34.43 -8.12
N GLY A 285 3.72 -35.73 -7.78
CA GLY A 285 4.20 -36.27 -6.49
C GLY A 285 3.18 -36.21 -5.34
N TYR A 286 1.92 -35.91 -5.64
CA TYR A 286 0.82 -35.91 -4.68
C TYR A 286 -0.21 -37.00 -5.00
N THR A 287 -0.62 -37.76 -3.99
CA THR A 287 -1.74 -38.70 -4.12
C THR A 287 -3.06 -37.98 -3.83
N ILE A 288 -3.96 -37.89 -4.80
CA ILE A 288 -5.25 -37.23 -4.64
C ILE A 288 -6.18 -38.10 -3.79
N ILE A 289 -6.70 -37.56 -2.69
CA ILE A 289 -7.59 -38.29 -1.77
C ILE A 289 -9.06 -38.07 -2.18
N ARG A 290 -9.50 -36.82 -2.26
CA ARG A 290 -10.88 -36.45 -2.62
C ARG A 290 -10.98 -34.98 -3.02
N GLN A 291 -12.06 -34.62 -3.72
CA GLN A 291 -12.39 -33.22 -3.97
C GLN A 291 -12.92 -32.54 -2.70
N LEU A 292 -12.41 -31.35 -2.39
CA LEU A 292 -12.89 -30.49 -1.30
C LEU A 292 -13.92 -29.50 -1.80
N HIS A 293 -13.66 -28.87 -2.96
CA HIS A 293 -14.52 -27.84 -3.52
C HIS A 293 -14.44 -27.81 -5.04
N ALA A 294 -15.55 -27.42 -5.68
CA ALA A 294 -15.65 -27.19 -7.11
C ALA A 294 -16.39 -25.88 -7.37
N SER A 295 -15.78 -24.99 -8.15
CA SER A 295 -16.34 -23.70 -8.52
C SER A 295 -16.15 -23.45 -10.02
N SER A 296 -16.80 -22.42 -10.57
CA SER A 296 -16.53 -21.97 -11.94
C SER A 296 -15.08 -21.48 -12.15
N ARG A 297 -14.34 -21.19 -11.06
CA ARG A 297 -12.97 -20.66 -11.13
C ARG A 297 -11.90 -21.73 -10.97
N SER A 298 -12.12 -22.64 -10.02
CA SER A 298 -11.12 -23.61 -9.60
C SER A 298 -11.72 -24.84 -8.95
N HIS A 299 -10.95 -25.92 -8.96
CA HIS A 299 -11.21 -27.14 -8.20
C HIS A 299 -10.14 -27.28 -7.12
N VAL A 300 -10.58 -27.59 -5.90
CA VAL A 300 -9.69 -27.80 -4.75
C VAL A 300 -9.81 -29.25 -4.31
N TYR A 301 -8.67 -29.90 -4.13
CA TYR A 301 -8.55 -31.30 -3.76
C TYR A 301 -7.78 -31.44 -2.46
N LEU A 302 -8.19 -32.39 -1.62
CA LEU A 302 -7.36 -32.92 -0.55
C LEU A 302 -6.43 -33.95 -1.17
N ALA A 303 -5.14 -33.76 -0.98
CA ALA A 303 -4.11 -34.66 -1.44
C ALA A 303 -3.12 -35.00 -0.31
N ARG A 304 -2.30 -36.01 -0.54
CA ARG A 304 -1.24 -36.45 0.37
C ARG A 304 0.10 -36.19 -0.29
N ASP A 305 1.00 -35.54 0.44
CA ASP A 305 2.37 -35.30 0.01
C ASP A 305 3.17 -36.61 0.06
N GLY A 306 3.68 -37.10 -1.08
CA GLY A 306 4.31 -38.42 -1.16
C GLY A 306 5.62 -38.61 -0.37
N ASP A 307 6.25 -37.54 0.11
CA ASP A 307 7.57 -37.54 0.77
C ASP A 307 7.39 -37.42 2.29
N GLU A 308 6.49 -36.54 2.72
CA GLU A 308 6.23 -36.22 4.13
C GLU A 308 4.97 -36.91 4.68
N ASP A 309 4.19 -37.60 3.84
CA ASP A 309 2.91 -38.25 4.16
C ASP A 309 1.88 -37.32 4.83
N ARG A 310 2.00 -36.00 4.61
CA ARG A 310 1.11 -34.98 5.20
C ARG A 310 -0.07 -34.64 4.29
N PRO A 311 -1.23 -34.24 4.85
CA PRO A 311 -2.34 -33.72 4.06
C PRO A 311 -2.05 -32.31 3.53
N VAL A 312 -2.38 -32.08 2.27
CA VAL A 312 -2.25 -30.78 1.58
C VAL A 312 -3.51 -30.47 0.78
N ALA A 313 -3.77 -29.18 0.55
CA ALA A 313 -4.82 -28.72 -0.35
C ALA A 313 -4.21 -28.30 -1.69
N LEU A 314 -4.64 -28.96 -2.78
CA LEU A 314 -4.18 -28.72 -4.14
C LEU A 314 -5.29 -28.01 -4.94
N LYS A 315 -4.99 -26.86 -5.52
CA LYS A 315 -5.91 -26.06 -6.32
C LYS A 315 -5.48 -26.03 -7.78
N VAL A 316 -6.42 -26.34 -8.67
CA VAL A 316 -6.26 -26.25 -10.15
C VAL A 316 -7.35 -25.34 -10.73
N LEU A 317 -7.08 -24.74 -11.88
CA LEU A 317 -8.08 -23.94 -12.59
C LEU A 317 -9.24 -24.82 -13.07
N SER A 318 -10.44 -24.25 -13.16
CA SER A 318 -11.54 -24.91 -13.85
C SER A 318 -11.21 -25.06 -15.33
N THR A 319 -11.82 -26.05 -15.98
CA THR A 319 -11.64 -26.27 -17.43
C THR A 319 -12.03 -25.05 -18.27
N GLU A 320 -12.98 -24.25 -17.79
CA GLU A 320 -13.47 -23.04 -18.47
C GLU A 320 -12.45 -21.89 -18.40
N LEU A 321 -11.71 -21.76 -17.29
CA LEU A 321 -10.71 -20.71 -17.09
C LEU A 321 -9.26 -21.16 -17.32
N ALA A 322 -9.04 -22.42 -17.68
CA ALA A 322 -7.72 -23.00 -17.90
C ALA A 322 -6.89 -22.26 -18.97
N LEU A 323 -7.56 -21.65 -19.95
CA LEU A 323 -6.95 -20.86 -21.03
C LEU A 323 -7.08 -19.35 -20.83
N ASP A 324 -7.72 -18.91 -19.74
CA ASP A 324 -7.88 -17.49 -19.43
C ASP A 324 -6.60 -16.94 -18.78
N GLU A 325 -5.96 -15.98 -19.43
CA GLU A 325 -4.70 -15.39 -18.97
C GLU A 325 -4.85 -14.69 -17.61
N GLY A 326 -5.99 -14.03 -17.37
CA GLY A 326 -6.30 -13.36 -16.11
C GLY A 326 -6.40 -14.34 -14.94
N ALA A 327 -7.03 -15.49 -15.16
CA ALA A 327 -7.17 -16.57 -14.19
C ALA A 327 -5.84 -17.29 -13.92
N ARG A 328 -5.03 -17.54 -14.95
CA ARG A 328 -3.66 -18.06 -14.81
C ARG A 328 -2.81 -17.12 -13.96
N ALA A 329 -2.83 -15.83 -14.27
CA ALA A 329 -2.12 -14.81 -13.52
C ALA A 329 -2.62 -14.69 -12.07
N ALA A 330 -3.94 -14.83 -11.83
CA ALA A 330 -4.51 -14.83 -10.49
C ALA A 330 -4.05 -16.04 -9.66
N MET A 331 -3.96 -17.23 -10.26
CA MET A 331 -3.44 -18.43 -9.59
C MET A 331 -1.96 -18.31 -9.22
N GLN A 332 -1.15 -17.78 -10.14
CA GLN A 332 0.26 -17.51 -9.88
C GLN A 332 0.44 -16.48 -8.76
N LEU A 333 -0.35 -15.41 -8.78
CA LEU A 333 -0.36 -14.40 -7.74
C LEU A 333 -0.76 -14.99 -6.38
N GLU A 334 -1.77 -15.86 -6.36
CA GLU A 334 -2.22 -16.54 -5.15
C GLU A 334 -1.09 -17.36 -4.51
N GLU A 335 -0.39 -18.18 -5.29
CA GLU A 335 0.78 -18.92 -4.79
C GLU A 335 1.92 -18.00 -4.36
N TRP A 336 2.20 -16.95 -5.13
CA TRP A 336 3.24 -15.97 -4.83
C TRP A 336 3.00 -15.28 -3.48
N VAL A 337 1.74 -14.94 -3.17
CA VAL A 337 1.30 -14.35 -1.90
C VAL A 337 1.45 -15.36 -0.75
N MET A 338 0.93 -16.58 -0.92
CA MET A 338 1.00 -17.64 0.11
C MET A 338 2.43 -17.99 0.53
N ARG A 339 3.39 -17.90 -0.40
CA ARG A 339 4.82 -18.15 -0.12
C ARG A 339 5.48 -17.07 0.72
N ARG A 340 4.92 -15.85 0.76
CA ARG A 340 5.57 -14.65 1.32
C ARG A 340 4.97 -14.16 2.64
N ILE A 341 3.88 -14.78 3.09
CA ILE A 341 3.25 -14.48 4.36
C ILE A 341 3.35 -15.70 5.28
N ALA A 342 4.15 -15.57 6.34
CA ALA A 342 4.19 -16.52 7.43
C ALA A 342 3.43 -15.94 8.63
N HIS A 343 2.18 -16.35 8.80
CA HIS A 343 1.33 -15.89 9.90
C HIS A 343 0.26 -16.94 10.24
N GLN A 344 -0.06 -17.13 11.52
CA GLN A 344 -1.00 -18.17 11.97
C GLN A 344 -2.40 -18.02 11.33
N ASN A 345 -2.86 -16.78 11.17
CA ASN A 345 -4.20 -16.46 10.61
C ASN A 345 -4.23 -16.31 9.09
N VAL A 346 -3.17 -16.72 8.37
CA VAL A 346 -3.10 -16.69 6.90
C VAL A 346 -2.71 -18.08 6.41
N LEU A 347 -3.35 -18.56 5.34
CA LEU A 347 -3.02 -19.84 4.72
C LEU A 347 -1.60 -19.84 4.14
N ARG A 348 -0.83 -20.89 4.43
CA ARG A 348 0.56 -21.03 4.01
C ARG A 348 0.68 -21.96 2.80
N ALA A 349 1.55 -21.58 1.87
CA ALA A 349 1.95 -22.47 0.78
C ALA A 349 2.69 -23.71 1.30
N ALA A 350 2.46 -24.86 0.68
CA ALA A 350 3.29 -26.03 0.89
C ALA A 350 4.68 -25.83 0.24
N PRO A 351 5.74 -26.46 0.78
CA PRO A 351 7.04 -26.54 0.11
C PRO A 351 6.91 -26.99 -1.36
N GLN A 352 7.69 -26.37 -2.25
CA GLN A 352 7.68 -26.73 -3.67
C GLN A 352 8.48 -28.01 -3.90
N ARG A 353 7.89 -28.94 -4.67
CA ARG A 353 8.58 -30.12 -5.20
C ARG A 353 9.20 -29.78 -6.55
N GLY A 354 10.46 -29.38 -6.55
CA GLY A 354 11.29 -29.23 -7.76
C GLY A 354 10.63 -28.49 -8.94
N ALA A 355 10.98 -28.91 -10.15
CA ALA A 355 10.37 -28.43 -11.39
C ALA A 355 8.98 -29.07 -11.57
N ARG A 356 8.01 -28.27 -12.02
CA ARG A 356 6.62 -28.68 -12.27
C ARG A 356 6.34 -28.76 -13.76
N SER A 357 5.41 -29.61 -14.17
CA SER A 357 4.94 -29.72 -15.56
C SER A 357 3.61 -28.99 -15.81
N TYR A 358 2.87 -28.64 -14.75
CA TYR A 358 1.57 -27.99 -14.83
C TYR A 358 1.45 -26.79 -13.88
N LEU A 359 0.53 -25.88 -14.21
CA LEU A 359 0.11 -24.78 -13.33
C LEU A 359 -0.93 -25.27 -12.31
N PHE A 360 -0.55 -25.22 -11.03
CA PHE A 360 -1.40 -25.51 -9.86
C PHE A 360 -0.77 -24.87 -8.62
N SER A 361 -1.56 -24.68 -7.56
CA SER A 361 -1.05 -24.22 -6.27
C SER A 361 -1.28 -25.28 -5.18
N VAL A 362 -0.35 -25.34 -4.22
CA VAL A 362 -0.41 -26.27 -3.08
C VAL A 362 -0.25 -25.50 -1.78
N SER A 363 -1.13 -25.79 -0.83
CA SER A 363 -1.16 -25.17 0.50
C SER A 363 -1.29 -26.21 1.60
N GLU A 364 -1.07 -25.80 2.84
CA GLU A 364 -1.45 -26.62 3.99
C GLU A 364 -2.95 -26.96 3.95
N TYR A 365 -3.31 -28.17 4.36
CA TYR A 365 -4.73 -28.51 4.56
C TYR A 365 -5.20 -28.01 5.92
N VAL A 366 -6.23 -27.18 5.93
CA VAL A 366 -6.87 -26.67 7.15
C VAL A 366 -8.19 -27.41 7.33
N GLU A 367 -8.25 -28.25 8.36
CA GLU A 367 -9.47 -28.98 8.71
C GLU A 367 -10.39 -28.11 9.58
N GLY A 368 -11.61 -27.87 9.10
CA GLY A 368 -12.63 -27.11 9.82
C GLY A 368 -13.69 -26.52 8.88
N PRO A 369 -14.80 -26.01 9.43
CA PRO A 369 -15.82 -25.32 8.64
C PRO A 369 -15.32 -23.95 8.17
N SER A 370 -15.88 -23.47 7.07
CA SER A 370 -15.79 -22.06 6.71
C SER A 370 -16.46 -21.18 7.77
N LEU A 371 -16.06 -19.91 7.86
CA LEU A 371 -16.70 -18.95 8.76
C LEU A 371 -18.19 -18.77 8.39
N LEU A 372 -18.56 -18.95 7.12
CA LEU A 372 -19.96 -18.92 6.72
C LEU A 372 -20.77 -20.05 7.37
N GLU A 373 -20.28 -21.29 7.29
CA GLU A 373 -20.90 -22.45 7.93
C GLU A 373 -20.92 -22.27 9.45
N TRP A 374 -19.83 -21.75 10.01
CA TRP A 374 -19.75 -21.43 11.43
C TRP A 374 -20.83 -20.41 11.86
N ILE A 375 -21.05 -19.34 11.08
CA ILE A 375 -22.10 -18.34 11.34
C ILE A 375 -23.50 -18.98 11.29
N HIS A 376 -23.72 -19.91 10.35
CA HIS A 376 -24.99 -20.62 10.22
C HIS A 376 -25.26 -21.52 11.44
N ASP A 377 -24.24 -22.25 11.89
CA ASP A 377 -24.36 -23.21 13.00
C ASP A 377 -24.40 -22.53 14.37
N HIS A 378 -23.91 -21.28 14.46
CA HIS A 378 -23.87 -20.47 15.68
C HIS A 378 -24.78 -19.24 15.56
N ALA A 379 -26.10 -19.44 15.54
CA ALA A 379 -27.07 -18.35 15.35
C ALA A 379 -27.04 -17.24 16.44
N ARG A 380 -26.47 -17.53 17.63
CA ARG A 380 -26.25 -16.57 18.72
C ARG A 380 -24.90 -16.84 19.39
N PRO A 381 -23.79 -16.43 18.77
CA PRO A 381 -22.46 -16.69 19.31
C PRO A 381 -22.18 -15.79 20.52
N ASP A 382 -21.30 -16.24 21.41
CA ASP A 382 -20.80 -15.39 22.50
C ASP A 382 -20.02 -14.20 21.94
N LEU A 383 -20.21 -13.02 22.53
CA LEU A 383 -19.56 -11.79 22.07
C LEU A 383 -18.03 -11.88 22.17
N THR A 384 -17.49 -12.66 23.11
CA THR A 384 -16.04 -12.88 23.22
C THR A 384 -15.54 -13.69 22.05
N GLN A 385 -16.27 -14.75 21.67
CA GLN A 385 -15.92 -15.58 20.53
C GLN A 385 -15.92 -14.79 19.21
N VAL A 386 -16.93 -13.91 19.01
CA VAL A 386 -16.95 -13.02 17.84
C VAL A 386 -15.76 -12.08 17.84
N ARG A 387 -15.46 -11.43 18.97
CA ARG A 387 -14.30 -10.53 19.09
C ARG A 387 -13.00 -11.26 18.80
N ASP A 388 -12.84 -12.50 19.27
CA ASP A 388 -11.64 -13.29 19.05
C ASP A 388 -11.45 -13.67 17.58
N ILE A 389 -12.51 -14.12 16.89
CA ILE A 389 -12.45 -14.41 15.46
C ILE A 389 -12.12 -13.14 14.66
N VAL A 390 -12.80 -12.02 14.95
CA VAL A 390 -12.55 -10.74 14.26
C VAL A 390 -11.11 -10.27 14.48
N ARG A 391 -10.59 -10.36 15.71
CA ARG A 391 -9.20 -10.02 16.04
C ARG A 391 -8.20 -10.89 15.28
N GLN A 392 -8.48 -12.19 15.15
CA GLN A 392 -7.62 -13.13 14.40
C GLN A 392 -7.59 -12.80 12.90
N ILE A 393 -8.74 -12.53 12.29
CA ILE A 393 -8.82 -12.10 10.88
C ILE A 393 -8.08 -10.76 10.71
N ALA A 394 -8.28 -9.79 11.61
CA ALA A 394 -7.58 -8.51 11.55
C ALA A 394 -6.05 -8.68 11.67
N SER A 395 -5.58 -9.62 12.49
CA SER A 395 -4.15 -9.94 12.61
C SER A 395 -3.58 -10.49 11.30
N GLY A 396 -4.33 -11.37 10.62
CA GLY A 396 -3.96 -11.88 9.29
C GLY A 396 -3.90 -10.77 8.24
N LEU A 397 -4.92 -9.91 8.19
CA LEU A 397 -4.98 -8.76 7.28
C LEU A 397 -3.85 -7.76 7.56
N LEU A 398 -3.54 -7.47 8.83
CA LEU A 398 -2.43 -6.59 9.19
C LEU A 398 -1.07 -7.15 8.72
N ALA A 399 -0.89 -8.47 8.78
CA ALA A 399 0.32 -9.12 8.25
C ALA A 399 0.47 -8.93 6.73
N MET A 400 -0.65 -8.89 5.99
CA MET A 400 -0.72 -8.55 4.56
C MET A 400 -0.46 -7.06 4.32
N HIS A 401 -1.14 -6.18 5.05
CA HIS A 401 -1.04 -4.72 4.89
C HIS A 401 0.38 -4.21 5.15
N ARG A 402 1.11 -4.79 6.11
CA ARG A 402 2.53 -4.49 6.36
C ARG A 402 3.45 -4.80 5.17
N ARG A 403 2.99 -5.63 4.24
CA ARG A 403 3.67 -5.99 2.98
C ARG A 403 3.06 -5.27 1.77
N GLU A 404 2.22 -4.25 1.98
CA GLU A 404 1.47 -3.54 0.93
C GLU A 404 0.58 -4.46 0.08
N MET A 405 0.05 -5.51 0.71
CA MET A 405 -0.93 -6.41 0.10
C MET A 405 -2.31 -6.09 0.65
N VAL A 406 -3.30 -5.82 -0.21
CA VAL A 406 -4.71 -5.62 0.17
C VAL A 406 -5.52 -6.81 -0.32
N HIS A 407 -6.30 -7.43 0.55
CA HIS A 407 -6.98 -8.71 0.27
C HIS A 407 -8.11 -8.58 -0.76
N ARG A 408 -8.91 -7.51 -0.69
CA ARG A 408 -10.02 -7.15 -1.59
C ARG A 408 -11.25 -8.05 -1.55
N ASP A 409 -11.12 -9.32 -1.21
CA ASP A 409 -12.24 -10.28 -1.11
C ASP A 409 -12.38 -10.90 0.30
N VAL A 410 -12.36 -10.06 1.34
CA VAL A 410 -12.54 -10.54 2.72
C VAL A 410 -14.02 -10.86 2.93
N ARG A 411 -14.36 -12.14 3.10
CA ARG A 411 -15.73 -12.63 3.30
C ARG A 411 -15.74 -13.95 4.08
N PRO A 412 -16.88 -14.35 4.68
CA PRO A 412 -16.95 -15.57 5.50
C PRO A 412 -16.60 -16.87 4.76
N HIS A 413 -16.68 -16.89 3.43
CA HIS A 413 -16.29 -18.06 2.63
C HIS A 413 -14.77 -18.23 2.56
N ASN A 414 -14.05 -17.12 2.73
CA ASN A 414 -12.60 -17.01 2.57
C ASN A 414 -11.90 -17.06 3.94
N VAL A 415 -12.56 -17.63 4.94
CA VAL A 415 -11.99 -17.85 6.28
C VAL A 415 -12.40 -19.26 6.75
N ILE A 416 -11.45 -20.06 7.19
CA ILE A 416 -11.70 -21.36 7.86
C ILE A 416 -11.45 -21.19 9.35
N ILE A 417 -12.29 -21.82 10.18
CA ILE A 417 -12.06 -21.97 11.61
C ILE A 417 -11.56 -23.38 11.87
N ASP A 418 -10.30 -23.53 12.29
CA ASP A 418 -9.74 -24.86 12.56
C ASP A 418 -10.30 -25.49 13.87
N GLY A 419 -9.97 -26.76 14.10
CA GLY A 419 -10.39 -27.48 15.31
C GLY A 419 -9.92 -26.88 16.65
N ASN A 420 -8.97 -25.95 16.63
CA ASN A 420 -8.49 -25.21 17.81
C ASN A 420 -9.16 -23.83 17.95
N GLY A 421 -10.08 -23.46 17.07
CA GLY A 421 -10.71 -22.14 17.03
C GLY A 421 -9.85 -21.06 16.38
N THR A 422 -8.80 -21.44 15.63
CA THR A 422 -7.97 -20.50 14.88
C THR A 422 -8.67 -20.10 13.60
N ALA A 423 -8.91 -18.80 13.39
CA ALA A 423 -9.42 -18.28 12.13
C ALA A 423 -8.27 -18.07 11.14
N LYS A 424 -8.38 -18.64 9.95
CA LYS A 424 -7.35 -18.57 8.90
C LYS A 424 -7.96 -18.08 7.59
N ILE A 425 -7.41 -16.98 7.08
CA ILE A 425 -7.80 -16.41 5.79
C ILE A 425 -7.30 -17.34 4.67
N ILE A 426 -8.21 -17.68 3.76
CA ILE A 426 -8.01 -18.55 2.60
C ILE A 426 -8.44 -17.82 1.33
N ASP A 427 -7.82 -18.14 0.18
CA ASP A 427 -8.00 -17.51 -1.13
C ASP A 427 -7.36 -16.11 -1.30
N PHE A 428 -6.30 -16.06 -2.11
CA PHE A 428 -5.56 -14.84 -2.41
C PHE A 428 -5.63 -14.44 -3.89
N GLY A 429 -6.53 -15.04 -4.67
CA GLY A 429 -6.63 -14.81 -6.11
C GLY A 429 -7.07 -13.40 -6.49
N SER A 430 -7.57 -12.60 -5.54
CA SER A 430 -7.97 -11.21 -5.73
C SER A 430 -7.07 -10.19 -5.02
N VAL A 431 -6.01 -10.65 -4.34
CA VAL A 431 -5.08 -9.78 -3.61
C VAL A 431 -4.47 -8.77 -4.57
N ARG A 432 -4.34 -7.53 -4.13
CA ARG A 432 -3.54 -6.53 -4.82
C ARG A 432 -2.23 -6.31 -4.08
N VAL A 433 -1.13 -6.27 -4.82
CA VAL A 433 0.23 -6.09 -4.28
C VAL A 433 0.84 -4.86 -4.91
N ALA A 434 1.15 -3.83 -4.12
CA ALA A 434 1.62 -2.55 -4.64
C ALA A 434 2.87 -2.68 -5.53
N GLY A 435 3.84 -3.49 -5.12
CA GLY A 435 5.05 -3.74 -5.92
C GLY A 435 4.80 -4.49 -7.24
N ILE A 436 3.69 -5.22 -7.37
CA ILE A 436 3.31 -5.90 -8.62
C ILE A 436 2.51 -4.95 -9.52
N ASP A 437 1.66 -4.10 -8.95
CA ASP A 437 0.91 -3.10 -9.71
C ASP A 437 1.84 -2.11 -10.45
N GLU A 438 3.05 -1.85 -9.92
CA GLU A 438 4.09 -1.08 -10.61
C GLU A 438 4.61 -1.75 -11.88
N ILE A 439 4.49 -3.08 -11.98
CA ILE A 439 4.96 -3.89 -13.12
C ILE A 439 3.83 -4.02 -14.14
N ALA A 440 2.69 -4.52 -13.68
CA ALA A 440 1.50 -4.81 -14.46
C ALA A 440 0.29 -4.22 -13.73
N PRO A 441 -0.10 -2.95 -14.01
CA PRO A 441 -1.30 -2.36 -13.44
C PRO A 441 -2.51 -3.19 -13.86
N ARG A 442 -3.05 -4.00 -12.94
CA ARG A 442 -4.28 -4.75 -13.22
C ARG A 442 -5.44 -3.76 -13.17
N GLU A 443 -6.06 -3.50 -14.31
CA GLU A 443 -7.32 -2.76 -14.32
C GLU A 443 -8.32 -3.47 -13.38
N SER A 444 -9.15 -2.67 -12.73
CA SER A 444 -10.13 -3.16 -11.74
C SER A 444 -11.28 -3.94 -12.38
N GLU A 445 -11.06 -4.59 -13.52
CA GLU A 445 -12.10 -5.21 -14.35
C GLU A 445 -12.70 -6.47 -13.70
N ASP A 446 -11.95 -7.17 -12.83
CA ASP A 446 -12.44 -8.38 -12.18
C ASP A 446 -13.23 -8.15 -10.88
N ALA A 447 -13.42 -6.90 -10.46
CA ALA A 447 -13.89 -6.58 -9.11
C ALA A 447 -15.42 -6.43 -9.02
N ALA A 448 -16.16 -7.51 -9.29
CA ALA A 448 -17.37 -7.88 -8.53
C ALA A 448 -18.14 -9.02 -9.21
N TYR A 449 -17.99 -10.24 -8.70
CA TYR A 449 -19.11 -11.18 -8.82
C TYR A 449 -20.29 -10.62 -8.04
N ALA A 450 -21.50 -10.75 -8.58
CA ALA A 450 -22.71 -10.24 -7.94
C ALA A 450 -22.89 -10.73 -6.47
N GLY A 451 -22.30 -11.88 -6.13
CA GLY A 451 -22.32 -12.46 -4.78
C GLY A 451 -21.23 -11.99 -3.80
N THR A 452 -20.15 -11.33 -4.24
CA THR A 452 -19.09 -10.81 -3.35
C THR A 452 -19.35 -9.37 -2.92
N LEU A 453 -20.13 -8.61 -3.71
CA LEU A 453 -20.51 -7.21 -3.47
C LEU A 453 -21.09 -6.93 -2.08
N GLN A 454 -21.70 -7.93 -1.44
CA GLN A 454 -22.32 -7.78 -0.12
C GLN A 454 -21.29 -7.49 0.99
N TYR A 455 -20.04 -7.91 0.81
CA TYR A 455 -18.94 -7.69 1.76
C TYR A 455 -17.94 -6.65 1.24
N SER A 456 -17.90 -6.40 -0.07
CA SER A 456 -16.96 -5.48 -0.69
C SER A 456 -17.25 -4.02 -0.33
N ALA A 457 -16.18 -3.26 -0.13
CA ALA A 457 -16.28 -1.84 0.15
C ALA A 457 -16.81 -1.04 -1.07
N PRO A 458 -17.64 -0.01 -0.86
CA PRO A 458 -18.24 0.80 -1.91
C PRO A 458 -17.33 1.35 -3.01
N GLU A 459 -16.11 1.69 -2.65
CA GLU A 459 -15.12 2.23 -3.56
C GLU A 459 -14.65 1.19 -4.61
N LEU A 460 -14.70 -0.11 -4.29
CA LEU A 460 -14.19 -1.16 -5.17
C LEU A 460 -15.03 -1.32 -6.44
N TYR A 461 -16.36 -1.40 -6.31
CA TYR A 461 -17.26 -1.48 -7.46
C TYR A 461 -17.47 -0.13 -8.17
N ARG A 462 -16.83 0.94 -7.69
CA ARG A 462 -16.71 2.22 -8.40
C ARG A 462 -15.42 2.32 -9.22
N GLY A 463 -14.59 1.27 -9.22
CA GLY A 463 -13.29 1.27 -9.88
C GLY A 463 -12.24 2.12 -9.17
N HIS A 464 -12.48 2.56 -7.92
CA HIS A 464 -11.42 3.19 -7.13
C HIS A 464 -10.45 2.11 -6.60
N PRO A 465 -9.16 2.44 -6.44
CA PRO A 465 -8.20 1.50 -5.88
C PRO A 465 -8.62 1.05 -4.49
N ALA A 466 -8.55 -0.25 -4.23
CA ALA A 466 -8.66 -0.79 -2.87
C ALA A 466 -7.67 -0.14 -1.91
N THR A 467 -7.94 -0.17 -0.61
CA THR A 467 -6.99 0.27 0.41
C THR A 467 -7.09 -0.67 1.60
N PRO A 468 -6.17 -0.61 2.59
CA PRO A 468 -6.39 -1.25 3.88
C PRO A 468 -7.78 -0.98 4.49
N ARG A 469 -8.34 0.22 4.24
CA ARG A 469 -9.70 0.59 4.68
C ARG A 469 -10.82 -0.14 3.94
N SER A 470 -10.55 -0.71 2.77
CA SER A 470 -11.49 -1.55 2.04
C SER A 470 -11.63 -2.92 2.72
N ASP A 471 -10.51 -3.54 3.10
CA ASP A 471 -10.52 -4.79 3.88
C ASP A 471 -11.14 -4.58 5.27
N LEU A 472 -10.90 -3.40 5.88
CA LEU A 472 -11.51 -3.00 7.16
C LEU A 472 -13.04 -2.94 7.07
N TYR A 473 -13.59 -2.35 6.00
CA TYR A 473 -15.03 -2.35 5.76
C TYR A 473 -15.58 -3.78 5.71
N SER A 474 -14.93 -4.65 4.93
CA SER A 474 -15.34 -6.04 4.79
C SER A 474 -15.29 -6.81 6.11
N LEU A 475 -14.25 -6.59 6.93
CA LEU A 475 -14.18 -7.15 8.28
C LEU A 475 -15.29 -6.62 9.20
N GLY A 476 -15.65 -5.34 9.09
CA GLY A 476 -16.78 -4.75 9.80
C GLY A 476 -18.12 -5.40 9.41
N VAL A 477 -18.32 -5.70 8.11
CA VAL A 477 -19.50 -6.43 7.62
C VAL A 477 -19.55 -7.85 8.19
N ILE A 478 -18.41 -8.56 8.25
CA ILE A 478 -18.31 -9.88 8.87
C ILE A 478 -18.67 -9.81 10.36
N ALA A 479 -18.09 -8.86 11.10
CA ALA A 479 -18.38 -8.68 12.52
C ALA A 479 -19.88 -8.43 12.77
N TYR A 480 -20.49 -7.56 11.96
CA TYR A 480 -21.94 -7.30 12.01
C TYR A 480 -22.75 -8.59 11.77
N GLN A 481 -22.39 -9.36 10.75
CA GLN A 481 -23.10 -10.58 10.39
C GLN A 481 -22.98 -11.67 11.45
N MET A 482 -21.79 -11.83 12.04
CA MET A 482 -21.59 -12.78 13.14
C MET A 482 -22.48 -12.44 14.35
N LEU A 483 -22.69 -11.15 14.63
CA LEU A 483 -23.49 -10.71 15.78
C LEU A 483 -25.00 -10.75 15.54
N THR A 484 -25.45 -10.63 14.28
CA THR A 484 -26.87 -10.39 13.95
C THR A 484 -27.49 -11.42 13.01
N GLY A 485 -26.67 -12.25 12.36
CA GLY A 485 -27.07 -13.13 11.24
C GLY A 485 -27.49 -12.37 9.97
N LYS A 486 -27.36 -11.05 9.92
CA LYS A 486 -27.82 -10.18 8.82
C LYS A 486 -26.68 -9.32 8.29
N LEU A 487 -26.93 -8.57 7.21
CA LEU A 487 -25.98 -7.60 6.65
C LEU A 487 -26.35 -6.17 7.09
N PRO A 488 -25.36 -5.27 7.28
CA PRO A 488 -25.58 -3.93 7.86
C PRO A 488 -26.47 -3.02 7.00
N TYR A 489 -26.51 -3.28 5.68
CA TYR A 489 -27.30 -2.53 4.69
C TYR A 489 -28.31 -3.41 3.94
N GLY A 490 -28.58 -4.63 4.43
CA GLY A 490 -29.43 -5.61 3.75
C GLY A 490 -28.78 -6.30 2.55
N THR A 491 -29.57 -7.08 1.81
CA THR A 491 -29.09 -7.93 0.69
C THR A 491 -29.11 -7.23 -0.67
N SER A 492 -29.75 -6.06 -0.76
CA SER A 492 -29.91 -5.28 -1.99
C SER A 492 -28.82 -4.21 -2.09
N ILE A 493 -27.57 -4.63 -2.29
CA ILE A 493 -26.51 -3.74 -2.81
C ILE A 493 -26.44 -4.03 -4.32
N PRO A 494 -27.06 -3.20 -5.18
CA PRO A 494 -26.95 -3.41 -6.62
C PRO A 494 -25.49 -3.21 -7.03
N ALA A 495 -24.98 -4.08 -7.91
CA ALA A 495 -23.72 -3.85 -8.65
C ALA A 495 -23.69 -2.48 -9.36
N THR A 496 -24.87 -1.91 -9.62
CA THR A 496 -25.12 -0.65 -10.32
C THR A 496 -25.47 0.51 -9.38
N ALA A 497 -25.12 0.44 -8.09
CA ALA A 497 -25.50 1.44 -7.11
C ALA A 497 -24.89 2.81 -7.47
N SER A 498 -25.72 3.67 -8.07
CA SER A 498 -25.40 5.08 -8.33
C SER A 498 -25.10 5.80 -7.01
N ASN A 499 -24.39 6.94 -7.06
CA ASN A 499 -24.10 7.73 -5.86
C ASN A 499 -25.35 8.10 -5.04
N SER A 500 -26.52 8.24 -5.69
CA SER A 500 -27.80 8.46 -5.03
C SER A 500 -28.43 7.20 -4.42
N GLY A 501 -28.09 6.01 -4.92
CA GLY A 501 -28.46 4.72 -4.34
C GLY A 501 -27.76 4.45 -3.01
N LEU A 502 -26.43 4.59 -2.96
CA LEU A 502 -25.68 4.37 -1.72
C LEU A 502 -26.02 5.39 -0.63
N ARG A 503 -26.20 6.67 -0.99
CA ARG A 503 -26.59 7.70 -0.02
C ARG A 503 -27.94 7.46 0.65
N ARG A 504 -28.80 6.63 0.05
CA ARG A 504 -30.10 6.24 0.62
C ARG A 504 -30.01 4.98 1.48
N MET A 505 -28.87 4.29 1.49
CA MET A 505 -28.67 3.14 2.36
C MET A 505 -28.45 3.63 3.79
N THR A 506 -29.25 3.10 4.71
CA THR A 506 -29.18 3.42 6.13
C THR A 506 -28.64 2.20 6.86
N TYR A 507 -27.63 2.42 7.70
CA TYR A 507 -27.11 1.41 8.59
C TYR A 507 -28.21 0.96 9.56
N VAL A 508 -28.43 -0.34 9.69
CA VAL A 508 -29.35 -0.91 10.67
C VAL A 508 -28.56 -1.23 11.95
N PRO A 509 -28.83 -0.60 13.10
CA PRO A 509 -28.11 -0.86 14.34
C PRO A 509 -28.14 -2.34 14.73
N ALA A 510 -26.98 -2.91 15.06
CA ALA A 510 -26.87 -4.29 15.52
C ALA A 510 -27.65 -4.48 16.83
N THR A 511 -27.69 -3.47 17.70
CA THR A 511 -28.49 -3.45 18.94
C THR A 511 -29.99 -3.64 18.71
N SER A 512 -30.50 -3.25 17.53
CA SER A 512 -31.91 -3.42 17.18
C SER A 512 -32.27 -4.86 16.78
N ILE A 513 -31.28 -5.68 16.40
CA ILE A 513 -31.46 -7.07 15.97
C ILE A 513 -31.02 -8.03 17.09
N ASN A 514 -29.88 -7.74 17.72
CA ASN A 514 -29.33 -8.48 18.84
C ASN A 514 -29.15 -7.54 20.05
N PRO A 515 -30.08 -7.54 21.02
CA PRO A 515 -30.01 -6.70 22.22
C PRO A 515 -28.82 -6.97 23.14
N ASP A 516 -28.15 -8.12 22.99
CA ASP A 516 -26.97 -8.45 23.79
C ASP A 516 -25.75 -7.63 23.33
N VAL A 517 -25.77 -7.09 22.10
CA VAL A 517 -24.70 -6.23 21.57
C VAL A 517 -24.72 -4.88 22.31
N PRO A 518 -23.63 -4.48 22.98
CA PRO A 518 -23.56 -3.18 23.61
C PRO A 518 -23.55 -2.02 22.59
N PRO A 519 -24.13 -0.84 22.91
CA PRO A 519 -24.15 0.31 21.99
C PRO A 519 -22.77 0.77 21.51
N TRP A 520 -21.75 0.66 22.36
CA TRP A 520 -20.38 1.01 21.99
C TRP A 520 -19.79 0.08 20.92
N MET A 521 -20.15 -1.21 20.94
CA MET A 521 -19.73 -2.20 19.95
C MET A 521 -20.44 -1.95 18.61
N ASP A 522 -21.74 -1.62 18.65
CA ASP A 522 -22.48 -1.21 17.46
C ASP A 522 -21.89 0.08 16.85
N GLY A 523 -21.51 1.06 17.67
CA GLY A 523 -20.85 2.28 17.22
C GLY A 523 -19.51 2.03 16.51
N ALA A 524 -18.72 1.09 17.02
CA ALA A 524 -17.48 0.65 16.38
C ALA A 524 -17.74 0.01 15.01
N ILE A 525 -18.72 -0.90 14.94
CA ILE A 525 -19.11 -1.55 13.68
C ILE A 525 -19.64 -0.52 12.67
N ALA A 526 -20.51 0.39 13.10
CA ALA A 526 -21.07 1.45 12.26
C ALA A 526 -19.98 2.35 11.66
N ARG A 527 -18.93 2.67 12.43
CA ARG A 527 -17.77 3.43 11.93
C ARG A 527 -16.96 2.60 10.93
N ALA A 528 -16.72 1.32 11.20
CA ALA A 528 -15.98 0.44 10.31
C ALA A 528 -16.68 0.24 8.94
N VAL A 529 -18.01 0.12 8.95
CA VAL A 529 -18.81 -0.07 7.72
C VAL A 529 -19.27 1.25 7.08
N SER A 530 -18.67 2.39 7.43
CA SER A 530 -18.98 3.67 6.79
C SER A 530 -18.87 3.57 5.26
N LEU A 531 -19.89 4.03 4.52
CA LEU A 531 -19.87 4.03 3.06
C LEU A 531 -18.81 4.99 2.48
N ASP A 532 -18.42 6.01 3.25
CA ASP A 532 -17.29 6.89 2.96
C ASP A 532 -16.02 6.33 3.64
N PRO A 533 -14.96 5.99 2.89
CA PRO A 533 -13.68 5.53 3.44
C PRO A 533 -13.02 6.51 4.42
N VAL A 534 -13.27 7.82 4.30
CA VAL A 534 -12.73 8.83 5.21
C VAL A 534 -13.36 8.72 6.60
N GLY A 535 -14.63 8.30 6.67
CA GLY A 535 -15.35 8.09 7.92
C GLY A 535 -14.98 6.81 8.67
N ARG A 536 -14.15 5.95 8.08
CA ARG A 536 -13.71 4.68 8.69
C ARG A 536 -12.52 4.89 9.63
N TYR A 537 -12.17 3.84 10.36
CA TYR A 537 -10.90 3.71 11.05
C TYR A 537 -9.72 3.81 10.07
N GLU A 538 -8.61 4.37 10.53
CA GLU A 538 -7.39 4.41 9.73
C GLU A 538 -6.70 3.05 9.70
N GLU A 539 -6.66 2.39 10.86
CA GLU A 539 -5.97 1.11 11.08
C GLU A 539 -6.92 0.04 11.63
N LEU A 540 -6.69 -1.21 11.23
CA LEU A 540 -7.44 -2.38 11.74
C LEU A 540 -7.33 -2.52 13.26
N SER A 541 -6.18 -2.15 13.84
CA SER A 541 -5.97 -2.20 15.29
C SER A 541 -6.90 -1.25 16.05
N GLU A 542 -7.19 -0.06 15.51
CA GLU A 542 -8.13 0.89 16.14
C GLU A 542 -9.55 0.30 16.16
N PHE A 543 -9.99 -0.30 15.05
CA PHE A 543 -11.28 -0.99 14.97
C PHE A 543 -11.37 -2.15 15.98
N THR A 544 -10.40 -3.06 15.99
CA THR A 544 -10.43 -4.20 16.92
C THR A 544 -10.35 -3.77 18.39
N PHE A 545 -9.68 -2.66 18.69
CA PHE A 545 -9.63 -2.10 20.02
C PHE A 545 -11.01 -1.59 20.47
N ASP A 546 -11.67 -0.76 19.65
CA ASP A 546 -13.02 -0.24 19.93
C ASP A 546 -14.10 -1.33 19.92
N LEU A 547 -13.90 -2.43 19.19
CA LEU A 547 -14.78 -3.60 19.23
C LEU A 547 -14.63 -4.40 20.53
N ALA A 548 -13.48 -4.29 21.20
CA ALA A 548 -13.21 -5.01 22.45
C ALA A 548 -13.43 -4.17 23.71
N HIS A 549 -13.34 -2.84 23.61
CA HIS A 549 -13.35 -1.92 24.74
C HIS A 549 -14.45 -0.86 24.59
N PRO A 550 -15.15 -0.50 25.68
CA PRO A 550 -16.14 0.59 25.65
C PRO A 550 -15.52 1.93 25.25
N ASN A 551 -16.09 2.57 24.23
CA ASN A 551 -15.72 3.92 23.81
C ASN A 551 -16.86 4.90 24.13
N GLN A 552 -16.59 5.90 24.98
CA GLN A 552 -17.59 6.86 25.46
C GLN A 552 -18.23 7.67 24.31
N GLN A 553 -17.48 7.95 23.24
CA GLN A 553 -18.00 8.72 22.10
C GLN A 553 -19.18 8.02 21.41
N PHE A 554 -19.23 6.69 21.46
CA PHE A 554 -20.34 5.91 20.91
C PHE A 554 -21.52 5.78 21.88
N LEU A 555 -21.27 5.82 23.19
CA LEU A 555 -22.31 5.83 24.21
C LEU A 555 -23.09 7.17 24.20
N ASP A 556 -22.38 8.27 24.00
CA ASP A 556 -22.98 9.61 23.98
C ASP A 556 -23.84 9.86 22.72
N ARG A 557 -23.57 9.15 21.61
CA ARG A 557 -24.37 9.22 20.38
C ARG A 557 -25.80 8.70 20.56
N GLU A 558 -26.02 7.76 21.47
CA GLU A 558 -27.37 7.34 21.78
C GLU A 558 -28.16 8.45 22.49
N ALA A 559 -27.52 9.38 23.20
CA ALA A 559 -28.16 10.49 23.92
C ALA A 559 -28.69 11.63 23.01
N GLY A 560 -29.16 11.29 21.80
CA GLY A 560 -29.83 12.23 20.90
C GLY A 560 -31.16 12.77 21.48
N PRO A 561 -31.70 13.87 20.91
CA PRO A 561 -32.95 14.50 21.36
C PRO A 561 -34.12 13.52 21.45
N LEU A 562 -35.04 13.72 22.40
CA LEU A 562 -36.22 12.84 22.59
C LEU A 562 -37.02 12.58 21.29
N LEU A 563 -37.02 13.54 20.38
CA LEU A 563 -37.69 13.48 19.07
C LEU A 563 -37.20 12.32 18.20
N THR A 564 -35.90 11.98 18.25
CA THR A 564 -35.33 10.85 17.49
C THR A 564 -35.48 9.52 18.24
N ARG A 565 -35.44 9.54 19.58
CA ARG A 565 -35.55 8.32 20.42
C ARG A 565 -36.97 7.78 20.53
N ASN A 566 -37.97 8.65 20.70
CA ASN A 566 -39.37 8.27 20.82
C ASN A 566 -40.26 9.36 20.21
N PRO A 567 -40.44 9.35 18.88
CA PRO A 567 -41.20 10.39 18.20
C PRO A 567 -42.65 10.45 18.70
N LEU A 568 -43.24 9.30 19.03
CA LEU A 568 -44.60 9.23 19.56
C LEU A 568 -44.73 9.93 20.92
N ARG A 569 -43.86 9.63 21.89
CA ARG A 569 -43.86 10.31 23.19
C ARG A 569 -43.58 11.81 23.06
N THR A 570 -42.70 12.19 22.14
CA THR A 570 -42.39 13.60 21.90
C THR A 570 -43.62 14.35 21.39
N TRP A 571 -44.34 13.78 20.42
CA TRP A 571 -45.61 14.35 19.94
C TRP A 571 -46.70 14.34 21.02
N GLN A 572 -46.76 13.31 21.87
CA GLN A 572 -47.68 13.28 23.02
C GLN A 572 -47.39 14.42 24.02
N ILE A 573 -46.12 14.68 24.33
CA ILE A 573 -45.70 15.76 25.23
C ILE A 573 -46.03 17.13 24.61
N ILE A 574 -45.70 17.33 23.33
CA ILE A 574 -46.02 18.57 22.61
C ILE A 574 -47.54 18.80 22.59
N ALA A 575 -48.33 17.77 22.29
CA ALA A 575 -49.79 17.86 22.29
C ALA A 575 -50.35 18.18 23.69
N ALA A 576 -49.82 17.57 24.74
CA ALA A 576 -50.22 17.85 26.12
C ALA A 576 -49.89 19.29 26.53
N LEU A 577 -48.69 19.79 26.18
CA LEU A 577 -48.30 21.18 26.43
C LEU A 577 -49.20 22.19 25.70
N LEU A 578 -49.52 21.91 24.43
CA LEU A 578 -50.45 22.74 23.65
C LEU A 578 -51.87 22.72 24.24
N ALA A 579 -52.34 21.57 24.71
CA ALA A 579 -53.64 21.47 25.37
C ALA A 579 -53.69 22.29 26.67
N VAL A 580 -52.63 22.26 27.48
CA VAL A 580 -52.51 23.08 28.69
C VAL A 580 -52.46 24.57 28.33
N ALA A 581 -51.67 24.96 27.33
CA ALA A 581 -51.59 26.35 26.88
C ALA A 581 -52.96 26.87 26.37
N LEU A 582 -53.72 26.03 25.67
CA LEU A 582 -55.08 26.35 25.24
C LEU A 582 -56.02 26.54 26.42
N LEU A 583 -55.98 25.64 27.42
CA LEU A 583 -56.80 25.75 28.63
C LEU A 583 -56.48 27.04 29.42
N VAL A 584 -55.20 27.37 29.55
CA VAL A 584 -54.76 28.63 30.18
C VAL A 584 -55.26 29.83 29.38
N SER A 585 -55.14 29.81 28.06
CA SER A 585 -55.63 30.89 27.20
C SER A 585 -57.14 31.09 27.31
N VAL A 586 -57.93 30.01 27.37
CA VAL A 586 -59.38 30.10 27.55
C VAL A 586 -59.72 30.65 28.94
N ALA A 587 -59.06 30.17 29.99
CA ALA A 587 -59.26 30.63 31.36
C ALA A 587 -58.94 32.12 31.55
N THR A 588 -57.84 32.60 30.93
CA THR A 588 -57.47 34.03 30.98
C THR A 588 -58.38 34.90 30.11
N HIS A 589 -58.93 34.38 29.01
CA HIS A 589 -59.91 35.10 28.19
C HIS A 589 -61.27 35.24 28.88
N SER A 590 -61.70 34.24 29.66
CA SER A 590 -62.94 34.30 30.46
C SER A 590 -62.87 35.27 31.65
N ALA A 591 -61.67 35.69 32.06
CA ALA A 591 -61.48 36.70 33.12
C ALA A 591 -61.62 38.15 32.62
N PHE A 592 -61.76 38.36 31.30
CA PHE A 592 -61.85 39.68 30.65
C PHE A 592 -63.19 39.91 29.91
N ALA A 593 -64.30 39.35 30.41
CA ALA A 593 -65.63 39.75 29.95
C ALA A 593 -66.07 41.02 30.70
N PRO A 594 -66.16 42.20 30.04
CA PRO A 594 -66.65 43.41 30.69
C PRO A 594 -68.15 43.32 30.96
N ASP A 595 -68.54 43.65 32.19
CA ASP A 595 -69.92 43.78 32.65
C ASP A 595 -70.64 44.86 31.83
N GLN A 596 -71.58 44.47 30.96
CA GLN A 596 -72.46 45.38 30.25
C GLN A 596 -73.81 45.45 30.96
N SER A 597 -73.93 46.39 31.91
CA SER A 597 -75.21 46.87 32.42
C SER A 597 -76.00 47.56 31.28
N PRO A 598 -77.25 47.18 30.97
CA PRO A 598 -78.01 47.81 29.88
C PRO A 598 -78.62 49.15 30.32
N GLN A 599 -78.42 50.18 29.49
CA GLN A 599 -79.11 51.47 29.58
C GLN A 599 -80.61 51.31 29.28
N THR A 600 -81.43 51.83 30.19
CA THR A 600 -82.86 52.08 30.05
C THR A 600 -83.12 53.33 29.22
N LYS A 601 -84.06 53.26 28.26
CA LYS A 601 -84.95 54.34 27.74
C LYS A 601 -86.04 53.66 26.90
N GLU A 602 -87.26 53.49 27.43
CA GLU A 602 -88.42 54.40 27.34
C GLU A 602 -88.91 54.65 25.90
N THR A 603 -90.19 54.63 25.50
CA THR A 603 -91.53 54.32 26.03
C THR A 603 -92.46 54.39 24.80
N LYS A 604 -93.53 53.59 24.70
CA LYS A 604 -94.80 53.99 24.05
C LYS A 604 -95.94 53.00 24.32
N GLN A 605 -96.91 53.44 25.13
CA GLN A 605 -98.30 53.56 24.70
C GLN A 605 -98.69 55.02 24.85
#